data_AF-A0A1I8F0A3-F1
#
_entry.id   AF-A0A1I8F0A3-F1
#
_cell.length_a   1.000
_cell.length_b   1.000
_cell.length_c   1.000
_cell.angle_alpha   90.00
_cell.angle_beta   90.00
_cell.angle_gamma   90.00
#
_symmetry.space_group_name_H-M   'P 1'
#
loop_
_entity.id
_entity.type
_entity.pdbx_description
1 polymer ?
#
loop_
_entity_poly.entity_id
_entity_poly.type
_entity_poly.pdbx_seq_one_letter_code
_entity_poly.pdbx_strand_id
1 'polypeptide(L)'
;MNSYSWSANICGRKLWYFVPPNNEEYFRIDRDTFLKDIRTVQDRWLEAAVVSFIQEEGEIVFVPSNWYHQVHNLEDTISINHNFVNASNVDVIVELIIKRLMDIDVELADCRSCFSSAEYNSFCEKILAADIRVNLAQFRSLLQLIIDDRGNDINECWICPRHRSFSECKKDGNCLEFMRTVIRTNCACEMGNSLVCNNCLNFMKQYEISVTAECLARICYIEEERN
;
A
#
# COMPACT_ATOMS: atom_id res chain seq x y z
N MET A 1 -5.18 -4.10 5.73
CA MET A 1 -4.40 -4.85 4.71
C MET A 1 -4.00 -3.83 3.66
N ASN A 2 -2.76 -3.34 3.71
CA ASN A 2 -2.43 -2.01 3.14
C ASN A 2 -1.43 -2.08 1.97
N SER A 3 -0.79 -3.24 1.76
CA SER A 3 0.01 -3.55 0.59
C SER A 3 -0.85 -4.03 -0.58
N TYR A 4 -0.24 -4.07 -1.78
CA TYR A 4 -0.80 -4.84 -2.89
C TYR A 4 -0.56 -6.33 -2.66
N SER A 5 -1.35 -7.16 -3.31
CA SER A 5 -1.12 -8.59 -3.39
C SER A 5 -1.35 -9.10 -4.80
N TRP A 6 -0.74 -10.23 -5.12
CA TRP A 6 -1.21 -11.09 -6.20
C TRP A 6 -1.34 -12.53 -5.70
N SER A 7 -2.27 -13.28 -6.29
CA SER A 7 -2.49 -14.70 -6.03
C SER A 7 -2.48 -15.46 -7.36
N ALA A 8 -1.51 -16.34 -7.56
CA ALA A 8 -1.49 -17.28 -8.68
C ALA A 8 -2.03 -18.63 -8.21
N ASN A 9 -3.07 -19.12 -8.88
CA ASN A 9 -3.68 -20.39 -8.54
C ASN A 9 -3.01 -21.53 -9.32
N ILE A 10 -2.46 -22.53 -8.61
CA ILE A 10 -1.69 -23.62 -9.20
C ILE A 10 -2.58 -24.82 -9.53
N CYS A 11 -3.55 -25.13 -8.66
CA CYS A 11 -4.58 -26.14 -8.90
C CYS A 11 -5.80 -25.88 -8.01
N GLY A 12 -6.92 -26.52 -8.33
CA GLY A 12 -8.20 -26.31 -7.64
C GLY A 12 -8.84 -24.98 -8.01
N ARG A 13 -9.86 -24.56 -7.25
CA ARG A 13 -10.70 -23.40 -7.58
C ARG A 13 -10.96 -22.54 -6.36
N LYS A 14 -10.98 -21.22 -6.54
CA LYS A 14 -11.21 -20.25 -5.46
C LYS A 14 -12.34 -19.31 -5.77
N LEU A 15 -13.31 -19.22 -4.87
CA LEU A 15 -14.36 -18.20 -4.92
C LEU A 15 -13.92 -16.98 -4.11
N TRP A 16 -13.72 -15.87 -4.81
CA TRP A 16 -13.34 -14.58 -4.24
C TRP A 16 -14.56 -13.69 -4.04
N TYR A 17 -14.52 -12.92 -2.96
CA TYR A 17 -15.37 -11.78 -2.70
C TYR A 17 -14.50 -10.56 -2.45
N PHE A 18 -14.67 -9.52 -3.24
CA PHE A 18 -14.00 -8.24 -3.10
C PHE A 18 -15.02 -7.20 -2.64
N VAL A 19 -14.63 -6.42 -1.64
CA VAL A 19 -15.41 -5.30 -1.12
C VAL A 19 -14.56 -4.03 -1.30
N PRO A 20 -15.07 -3.02 -2.01
CA PRO A 20 -14.35 -1.76 -2.19
C PRO A 20 -13.96 -1.12 -0.85
N PRO A 21 -12.86 -0.36 -0.80
CA PRO A 21 -12.45 0.33 0.43
C PRO A 21 -13.57 1.19 1.01
N ASN A 22 -13.72 1.15 2.33
CA ASN A 22 -14.77 1.74 3.16
C ASN A 22 -16.14 1.03 3.11
N ASN A 23 -16.36 0.10 2.17
CA ASN A 23 -17.60 -0.67 2.12
C ASN A 23 -17.54 -1.93 3.02
N GLU A 24 -16.40 -2.24 3.61
CA GLU A 24 -16.29 -3.29 4.64
C GLU A 24 -17.16 -3.01 5.87
N GLU A 25 -17.51 -1.74 6.10
CA GLU A 25 -18.33 -1.28 7.22
C GLU A 25 -19.74 -1.90 7.21
N TYR A 26 -20.28 -2.25 6.04
CA TYR A 26 -21.55 -2.99 5.93
C TYR A 26 -21.50 -4.38 6.59
N PHE A 27 -20.29 -4.90 6.82
CA PHE A 27 -20.05 -6.20 7.44
C PHE A 27 -19.42 -6.09 8.83
N ARG A 28 -19.30 -4.87 9.38
CA ARG A 28 -18.84 -4.65 10.75
C ARG A 28 -19.91 -5.06 11.76
N ILE A 29 -19.51 -5.77 12.81
CA ILE A 29 -20.37 -6.16 13.93
C ILE A 29 -20.22 -5.13 15.07
N ASP A 30 -18.98 -4.79 15.39
CA ASP A 30 -18.61 -3.84 16.45
C ASP A 30 -17.29 -3.13 16.11
N ARG A 31 -16.72 -2.40 17.08
CA ARG A 31 -15.50 -1.60 16.88
C ARG A 31 -14.34 -2.41 16.30
N ASP A 32 -14.20 -3.68 16.70
CA ASP A 32 -13.00 -4.47 16.44
C ASP A 32 -13.31 -5.75 15.64
N THR A 33 -14.59 -6.03 15.38
CA THR A 33 -15.02 -7.30 14.78
C THR A 33 -15.84 -7.09 13.50
N PHE A 34 -15.49 -7.88 12.48
CA PHE A 34 -16.25 -8.03 11.24
C PHE A 34 -16.89 -9.42 11.16
N LEU A 35 -17.93 -9.55 10.32
CA LEU A 35 -18.52 -10.84 9.99
C LEU A 35 -17.46 -11.79 9.43
N LYS A 36 -17.42 -13.01 9.99
CA LYS A 36 -16.48 -14.06 9.56
C LYS A 36 -16.77 -14.55 8.14
N ASP A 37 -18.03 -14.50 7.72
CA ASP A 37 -18.47 -14.96 6.41
C ASP A 37 -19.58 -14.04 5.88
N ILE A 38 -19.25 -13.20 4.91
CA ILE A 38 -20.19 -12.22 4.34
C ILE A 38 -21.31 -12.88 3.52
N ARG A 39 -21.20 -14.18 3.19
CA ARG A 39 -22.25 -14.94 2.49
C ARG A 39 -23.46 -15.20 3.37
N THR A 40 -23.35 -14.97 4.68
CA THR A 40 -24.48 -15.05 5.61
C THR A 40 -25.45 -13.86 5.49
N VAL A 41 -25.03 -12.78 4.81
CA VAL A 41 -25.77 -11.51 4.66
C VAL A 41 -25.72 -10.99 3.22
N GLN A 42 -26.11 -11.85 2.26
CA GLN A 42 -26.07 -11.52 0.82
C GLN A 42 -26.96 -10.33 0.44
N ASP A 43 -27.98 -10.04 1.25
CA ASP A 43 -28.85 -8.87 1.11
C ASP A 43 -28.07 -7.53 1.14
N ARG A 44 -26.92 -7.49 1.82
CA ARG A 44 -26.07 -6.29 1.92
C ARG A 44 -25.12 -6.10 0.73
N TRP A 45 -24.99 -7.11 -0.15
CA TRP A 45 -23.93 -7.12 -1.15
C TRP A 45 -24.07 -6.02 -2.19
N LEU A 46 -25.30 -5.67 -2.57
CA LEU A 46 -25.56 -4.62 -3.54
C LEU A 46 -25.12 -3.25 -3.01
N GLU A 47 -25.46 -2.93 -1.76
CA GLU A 47 -25.10 -1.67 -1.10
C GLU A 47 -23.60 -1.59 -0.82
N ALA A 48 -22.99 -2.71 -0.41
CA ALA A 48 -21.55 -2.82 -0.22
C ALA A 48 -20.76 -2.94 -1.54
N ALA A 49 -21.43 -2.99 -2.69
CA ALA A 49 -20.82 -3.18 -4.00
C ALA A 49 -19.85 -4.38 -4.07
N VAL A 50 -20.27 -5.52 -3.50
CA VAL A 50 -19.47 -6.75 -3.48
C VAL A 50 -19.28 -7.27 -4.90
N VAL A 51 -18.03 -7.56 -5.26
CA VAL A 51 -17.67 -8.22 -6.53
C VAL A 51 -17.26 -9.65 -6.22
N SER A 52 -17.95 -10.62 -6.81
CA SER A 52 -17.63 -12.05 -6.65
C SER A 52 -17.20 -12.69 -7.95
N PHE A 53 -16.18 -13.53 -7.91
CA PHE A 53 -15.73 -14.30 -9.07
C PHE A 53 -14.99 -15.56 -8.65
N ILE A 54 -14.91 -16.54 -9.57
CA ILE A 54 -14.12 -17.74 -9.39
C ILE A 54 -12.77 -17.53 -10.08
N GLN A 55 -11.69 -17.81 -9.36
CA GLN A 55 -10.35 -17.96 -9.91
C GLN A 55 -10.12 -19.43 -10.21
N GLU A 56 -9.93 -19.74 -11.48
CA GLU A 56 -9.66 -21.08 -12.00
C GLU A 56 -8.15 -21.41 -11.92
N GLU A 57 -7.78 -22.63 -12.27
CA GLU A 57 -6.38 -23.07 -12.35
C GLU A 57 -5.60 -22.24 -13.39
N GLY A 58 -4.38 -21.83 -13.06
CA GLY A 58 -3.50 -21.04 -13.93
C GLY A 58 -3.80 -19.55 -13.95
N GLU A 59 -4.90 -19.09 -13.34
CA GLU A 59 -5.25 -17.68 -13.28
C GLU A 59 -4.51 -16.92 -12.17
N ILE A 60 -4.31 -15.62 -12.39
CA ILE A 60 -3.67 -14.71 -11.43
C ILE A 60 -4.65 -13.60 -11.07
N VAL A 61 -4.87 -13.40 -9.78
CA VAL A 61 -5.69 -12.31 -9.23
C VAL A 61 -4.77 -11.24 -8.65
N PHE A 62 -4.96 -9.99 -9.06
CA PHE A 62 -4.38 -8.82 -8.40
C PHE A 62 -5.34 -8.29 -7.34
N VAL A 63 -4.83 -8.06 -6.13
CA VAL A 63 -5.57 -7.49 -5.00
C VAL A 63 -5.05 -6.08 -4.73
N PRO A 64 -5.85 -5.02 -4.98
CA PRO A 64 -5.42 -3.66 -4.70
C PRO A 64 -5.35 -3.40 -3.18
N SER A 65 -4.52 -2.43 -2.77
CA SER A 65 -4.42 -2.00 -1.37
C SER A 65 -5.78 -1.59 -0.80
N ASN A 66 -6.03 -1.94 0.45
CA ASN A 66 -7.24 -1.62 1.22
C ASN A 66 -8.55 -2.29 0.74
N TRP A 67 -8.51 -3.22 -0.21
CA TRP A 67 -9.70 -4.00 -0.55
C TRP A 67 -9.93 -5.11 0.47
N TYR A 68 -11.06 -5.06 1.16
CA TYR A 68 -11.49 -6.17 2.01
C TYR A 68 -11.89 -7.34 1.13
N HIS A 69 -11.48 -8.55 1.50
CA HIS A 69 -11.76 -9.73 0.68
C HIS A 69 -11.86 -11.01 1.50
N GLN A 70 -12.69 -11.93 1.00
CA GLN A 70 -12.83 -13.30 1.49
C GLN A 70 -12.62 -14.28 0.35
N VAL A 71 -11.97 -15.41 0.65
CA VAL A 71 -11.63 -16.45 -0.34
C VAL A 71 -12.05 -17.80 0.20
N HIS A 72 -12.78 -18.55 -0.62
CA HIS A 72 -13.18 -19.92 -0.30
C HIS A 72 -12.64 -20.88 -1.35
N ASN A 73 -11.91 -21.90 -0.91
CA ASN A 73 -11.53 -23.00 -1.79
C ASN A 73 -12.78 -23.84 -2.07
N LEU A 74 -13.10 -24.02 -3.35
CA LEU A 74 -14.22 -24.86 -3.79
C LEU A 74 -13.80 -26.33 -3.96
N GLU A 75 -12.49 -26.57 -4.06
CA GLU A 75 -11.83 -27.86 -4.29
C GLU A 75 -10.51 -27.89 -3.51
N ASP A 76 -9.77 -29.01 -3.56
CA ASP A 76 -8.41 -29.07 -3.04
C ASP A 76 -7.51 -28.12 -3.85
N THR A 77 -7.04 -27.05 -3.19
CA THR A 77 -6.43 -25.90 -3.87
C THR A 77 -5.00 -25.64 -3.39
N ILE A 78 -4.09 -25.41 -4.33
CA ILE A 78 -2.73 -24.90 -4.08
C ILE A 78 -2.57 -23.57 -4.81
N SER A 79 -2.03 -22.56 -4.13
CA SER A 79 -1.79 -21.24 -4.71
C SER A 79 -0.55 -20.57 -4.12
N ILE A 80 0.05 -19.66 -4.88
CA ILE A 80 1.15 -18.81 -4.43
C ILE A 80 0.62 -17.38 -4.31
N ASN A 81 0.90 -16.73 -3.17
CA ASN A 81 0.53 -15.35 -2.91
C ASN A 81 1.77 -14.55 -2.49
N HIS A 82 1.87 -13.31 -2.98
CA HIS A 82 2.90 -12.39 -2.53
C HIS A 82 2.32 -10.98 -2.36
N ASN A 83 2.64 -10.37 -1.22
CA ASN A 83 2.30 -8.99 -0.93
C ASN A 83 3.49 -8.09 -1.29
N PHE A 84 3.23 -6.94 -1.90
CA PHE A 84 4.27 -6.01 -2.30
C PHE A 84 3.84 -4.54 -2.13
N VAL A 85 4.85 -3.69 -2.05
CA VAL A 85 4.73 -2.23 -1.96
C VAL A 85 5.57 -1.64 -3.08
N ASN A 86 5.07 -0.58 -3.70
CA ASN A 86 5.79 0.19 -4.70
C ASN A 86 5.45 1.69 -4.57
N ALA A 87 6.00 2.52 -5.44
CA ALA A 87 5.77 3.96 -5.39
C ALA A 87 4.29 4.38 -5.58
N SER A 88 3.41 3.50 -6.05
CA SER A 88 1.98 3.82 -6.18
C SER A 88 1.19 3.68 -4.87
N ASN A 89 1.69 2.90 -3.90
CA ASN A 89 0.99 2.64 -2.63
C ASN A 89 1.86 2.81 -1.36
N VAL A 90 3.13 3.17 -1.47
CA VAL A 90 4.03 3.33 -0.32
C VAL A 90 3.54 4.40 0.68
N ASP A 91 2.83 5.43 0.22
CA ASP A 91 2.17 6.43 1.07
C ASP A 91 1.08 5.81 1.96
N VAL A 92 0.37 4.79 1.48
CA VAL A 92 -0.62 4.05 2.29
C VAL A 92 0.05 3.32 3.46
N ILE A 93 1.31 2.89 3.28
CA ILE A 93 2.11 2.30 4.35
C ILE A 93 2.57 3.36 5.35
N VAL A 94 2.92 4.57 4.89
CA VAL A 94 3.19 5.70 5.78
C VAL A 94 1.98 6.02 6.65
N GLU A 95 0.78 6.12 6.07
CA GLU A 95 -0.45 6.36 6.83
C GLU A 95 -0.73 5.24 7.85
N LEU A 96 -0.44 3.98 7.49
CA LEU A 96 -0.58 2.85 8.41
C LEU A 96 0.34 2.99 9.61
N ILE A 97 1.62 3.30 9.36
CA ILE A 97 2.63 3.45 10.41
C ILE A 97 2.22 4.59 11.35
N ILE A 98 1.84 5.75 10.81
CA ILE A 98 1.40 6.90 11.59
C ILE A 98 0.20 6.53 12.46
N LYS A 99 -0.85 5.98 11.83
CA LYS A 99 -2.07 5.63 12.55
C LYS A 99 -1.79 4.62 13.66
N ARG A 100 -0.98 3.59 13.38
CA ARG A 100 -0.72 2.58 14.40
C ARG A 100 0.16 3.09 15.52
N LEU A 101 1.12 3.98 15.24
CA LEU A 101 1.88 4.66 16.30
C LEU A 101 0.96 5.50 17.20
N MET A 102 -0.01 6.22 16.63
CA MET A 102 -1.00 6.96 17.40
C MET A 102 -1.85 6.02 18.27
N ASP A 103 -2.28 4.89 17.73
CA ASP A 103 -3.03 3.89 18.50
C ASP A 103 -2.19 3.31 19.66
N ILE A 104 -0.92 2.98 19.40
CA ILE A 104 0.03 2.54 20.43
C ILE A 104 0.19 3.63 21.51
N ASP A 105 0.27 4.90 21.12
CA ASP A 105 0.39 6.00 22.09
C ASP A 105 -0.85 6.13 22.99
N VAL A 106 -2.04 5.88 22.44
CA VAL A 106 -3.28 5.84 23.21
C VAL A 106 -3.32 4.61 24.13
N GLU A 107 -2.92 3.45 23.63
CA GLU A 107 -2.89 2.18 24.38
C GLU A 107 -1.89 2.20 25.55
N LEU A 108 -0.78 2.94 25.42
CA LEU A 108 0.28 3.06 26.43
C LEU A 108 0.22 4.36 27.25
N ALA A 109 -0.83 5.16 27.09
CA ALA A 109 -0.92 6.48 27.70
C ALA A 109 -0.81 6.47 29.24
N ASP A 110 -1.30 5.40 29.88
CA ASP A 110 -1.34 5.21 31.34
C ASP A 110 0.04 4.93 31.95
N CYS A 111 0.96 4.35 31.18
CA CYS A 111 2.31 4.01 31.62
C CYS A 111 3.40 4.92 31.02
N ARG A 112 3.06 5.91 30.19
CA ARG A 112 4.02 6.81 29.55
C ARG A 112 4.99 7.48 30.53
N SER A 113 4.52 7.86 31.72
CA SER A 113 5.34 8.50 32.76
C SER A 113 6.32 7.55 33.46
N CYS A 114 6.19 6.24 33.26
CA CYS A 114 7.08 5.23 33.84
C CYS A 114 8.40 5.06 33.05
N PHE A 115 8.53 5.70 31.89
CA PHE A 115 9.66 5.53 30.97
C PHE A 115 10.29 6.88 30.61
N SER A 116 11.58 6.89 30.30
CA SER A 116 12.16 7.99 29.53
C SER A 116 11.58 8.02 28.11
N SER A 117 11.62 9.17 27.43
CA SER A 117 11.15 9.29 26.04
C SER A 117 11.84 8.26 25.12
N ALA A 118 13.13 8.02 25.31
CA ALA A 118 13.91 7.07 24.52
C ALA A 118 13.46 5.61 24.73
N GLU A 119 13.20 5.20 25.98
CA GLU A 119 12.69 3.86 26.29
C GLU A 119 11.29 3.67 25.73
N TYR A 120 10.42 4.66 25.94
CA TYR A 120 9.05 4.66 25.43
C TYR A 120 9.01 4.50 23.90
N ASN A 121 9.81 5.28 23.17
CA ASN A 121 9.91 5.18 21.71
C ASN A 121 10.49 3.83 21.26
N SER A 122 11.47 3.28 21.98
CA SER A 122 11.99 1.93 21.70
C SER A 122 10.92 0.85 21.85
N PHE A 123 10.04 0.96 22.85
CA PHE A 123 8.90 0.03 23.00
C PHE A 123 7.88 0.21 21.89
N CYS A 124 7.56 1.45 21.51
CA CYS A 124 6.66 1.75 20.39
C CYS A 124 7.15 1.10 19.08
N GLU A 125 8.45 1.23 18.76
CA GLU A 125 9.06 0.61 17.57
C GLU A 125 8.99 -0.93 17.59
N LYS A 126 9.15 -1.54 18.77
CA LYS A 126 9.02 -3.01 18.93
C LYS A 126 7.58 -3.49 18.74
N ILE A 127 6.62 -2.77 19.31
CA ILE A 127 5.19 -3.08 19.16
C ILE A 127 4.76 -2.90 17.71
N LEU A 128 5.16 -1.80 17.07
CA LEU A 128 4.89 -1.52 15.67
C LEU A 128 5.44 -2.65 14.77
N ALA A 129 6.71 -3.04 14.98
CA ALA A 129 7.31 -4.17 14.25
C ALA A 129 6.56 -5.49 14.47
N ALA A 130 6.10 -5.76 15.69
CA ALA A 130 5.39 -7.00 16.00
C ALA A 130 3.99 -7.04 15.37
N ASP A 131 3.31 -5.90 15.35
CA ASP A 131 1.92 -5.80 14.91
C ASP A 131 1.79 -5.70 13.38
N ILE A 132 2.48 -4.72 12.77
CA ILE A 132 2.36 -4.46 11.32
C ILE A 132 3.57 -4.95 10.51
N ARG A 133 4.52 -5.65 11.14
CA ARG A 133 5.72 -6.26 10.52
C ARG A 133 6.73 -5.27 9.94
N VAL A 134 6.60 -4.00 10.29
CA VAL A 134 7.52 -2.92 9.90
C VAL A 134 7.56 -1.88 11.01
N ASN A 135 8.69 -1.23 11.20
CA ASN A 135 8.84 -0.12 12.14
C ASN A 135 9.45 1.11 11.44
N LEU A 136 9.54 2.27 12.11
CA LEU A 136 10.01 3.51 11.50
C LEU A 136 11.44 3.35 10.98
N ALA A 137 12.35 2.82 11.81
CA ALA A 137 13.74 2.61 11.42
C ALA A 137 13.89 1.72 10.17
N GLN A 138 13.20 0.58 10.13
CA GLN A 138 13.21 -0.35 8.98
C GLN A 138 12.65 0.31 7.72
N PHE A 139 11.53 1.02 7.86
CA PHE A 139 10.88 1.67 6.73
C PHE A 139 11.73 2.83 6.20
N ARG A 140 12.32 3.64 7.08
CA ARG A 140 13.29 4.68 6.74
C ARG A 140 14.49 4.10 5.97
N SER A 141 15.08 3.01 6.44
CA SER A 141 16.18 2.35 5.75
C SER A 141 15.80 1.87 4.35
N LEU A 142 14.57 1.33 4.19
CA LEU A 142 14.06 0.94 2.87
C LEU A 142 13.91 2.14 1.93
N LEU A 143 13.33 3.24 2.40
CA LEU A 143 13.17 4.46 1.61
C LEU A 143 14.53 5.05 1.20
N GLN A 144 15.49 5.10 2.12
CA GLN A 144 16.84 5.59 1.83
C GLN A 144 17.52 4.71 0.79
N LEU A 145 17.42 3.38 0.91
CA LEU A 145 17.99 2.45 -0.06
C LEU A 145 17.43 2.66 -1.47
N ILE A 146 16.13 2.93 -1.60
CA ILE A 146 15.52 3.22 -2.89
C ILE A 146 16.03 4.56 -3.46
N ILE A 147 16.15 5.60 -2.63
CA ILE A 147 16.70 6.89 -3.06
C ILE A 147 18.15 6.74 -3.53
N ASP A 148 18.98 6.02 -2.77
CA ASP A 148 20.39 5.81 -3.09
C ASP A 148 20.55 4.99 -4.37
N ASP A 149 19.77 3.92 -4.52
CA ASP A 149 19.82 3.05 -5.70
C ASP A 149 19.42 3.80 -6.97
N ARG A 150 18.27 4.49 -6.96
CA ARG A 150 17.77 5.23 -8.13
C ARG A 150 18.56 6.51 -8.40
N GLY A 151 19.11 7.12 -7.36
CA GLY A 151 19.97 8.30 -7.43
C GLY A 151 21.24 8.08 -8.26
N ASN A 152 21.69 6.83 -8.41
CA ASN A 152 22.81 6.50 -9.31
C ASN A 152 22.48 6.74 -10.79
N ASP A 153 21.20 6.69 -11.15
CA ASP A 153 20.74 6.84 -12.53
C ASP A 153 20.14 8.22 -12.81
N ILE A 154 19.48 8.83 -11.82
CA ILE A 154 18.71 10.07 -11.99
C ILE A 154 18.88 11.01 -10.80
N ASN A 155 19.10 12.29 -11.10
CA ASN A 155 19.32 13.33 -10.09
C ASN A 155 18.14 14.30 -9.91
N GLU A 156 16.97 13.97 -10.48
CA GLU A 156 15.81 14.87 -10.52
C GLU A 156 14.55 14.14 -10.07
N CYS A 157 13.72 14.84 -9.28
CA CYS A 157 12.36 14.42 -8.96
C CYS A 157 11.38 14.88 -10.05
N TRP A 158 10.25 14.17 -10.16
CA TRP A 158 9.08 14.65 -10.87
C TRP A 158 8.51 15.89 -10.18
N ILE A 159 8.29 16.95 -10.96
CA ILE A 159 7.69 18.20 -10.48
C ILE A 159 6.31 18.35 -11.10
N CYS A 160 5.28 18.39 -10.27
CA CYS A 160 3.94 18.74 -10.70
C CYS A 160 3.77 20.27 -10.70
N PRO A 161 3.25 20.89 -11.79
CA PRO A 161 3.02 22.34 -11.82
C PRO A 161 1.86 22.79 -10.93
N ARG A 162 1.03 21.86 -10.43
CA ARG A 162 -0.20 22.15 -9.67
C ARG A 162 -0.09 21.82 -8.18
N HIS A 163 0.56 20.71 -7.84
CA HIS A 163 0.61 20.19 -6.47
C HIS A 163 2.05 20.05 -6.00
N ARG A 164 2.28 20.31 -4.72
CA ARG A 164 3.59 20.11 -4.08
C ARG A 164 3.75 18.69 -3.49
N SER A 165 2.63 18.05 -3.17
CA SER A 165 2.59 16.67 -2.68
C SER A 165 2.22 15.72 -3.82
N PHE A 166 2.97 14.62 -3.93
CA PHE A 166 2.67 13.53 -4.83
C PHE A 166 1.38 12.81 -4.45
N SER A 167 1.07 12.75 -3.14
CA SER A 167 -0.16 12.13 -2.64
C SER A 167 -1.44 12.83 -3.15
N GLU A 168 -1.37 14.15 -3.36
CA GLU A 168 -2.42 14.95 -4.00
C GLU A 168 -2.41 14.76 -5.52
N CYS A 169 -1.22 14.84 -6.13
CA CYS A 169 -1.01 14.70 -7.56
C CYS A 169 -1.62 13.41 -8.14
N LYS A 170 -1.44 12.27 -7.46
CA LYS A 170 -1.95 10.97 -7.92
C LYS A 170 -3.47 10.82 -7.80
N LYS A 171 -4.15 11.70 -7.05
CA LYS A 171 -5.61 11.71 -6.88
C LYS A 171 -6.29 12.71 -7.82
N ASP A 172 -5.53 13.65 -8.41
CA ASP A 172 -6.06 14.63 -9.36
C ASP A 172 -6.01 14.10 -10.80
N GLY A 173 -7.19 14.02 -11.45
CA GLY A 173 -7.31 13.52 -12.82
C GLY A 173 -6.56 14.34 -13.88
N ASN A 174 -6.41 15.66 -13.69
CA ASN A 174 -5.67 16.50 -14.62
C ASN A 174 -4.17 16.28 -14.48
N CYS A 175 -3.67 16.10 -13.24
CA CYS A 175 -2.28 15.75 -12.98
C CYS A 175 -1.93 14.39 -13.58
N LEU A 176 -2.82 13.40 -13.45
CA LEU A 176 -2.67 12.10 -14.09
C LEU A 176 -2.63 12.20 -15.62
N GLU A 177 -3.49 13.01 -16.23
CA GLU A 177 -3.49 13.17 -17.69
C GLU A 177 -2.27 13.97 -18.19
N PHE A 178 -1.79 14.94 -17.40
CA PHE A 178 -0.53 15.64 -17.67
C PHE A 178 0.65 14.67 -17.64
N MET A 179 0.76 13.84 -16.60
CA MET A 179 1.79 12.79 -16.52
C MET A 179 1.72 11.84 -17.72
N ARG A 180 0.53 11.34 -18.08
CA ARG A 180 0.34 10.47 -19.25
C ARG A 180 0.77 11.15 -20.55
N THR A 181 0.44 12.43 -20.71
CA THR A 181 0.82 13.20 -21.89
C THR A 181 2.34 13.27 -22.01
N VAL A 182 3.04 13.66 -20.94
CA VAL A 182 4.52 13.75 -20.91
C VAL A 182 5.17 12.39 -21.20
N ILE A 183 4.64 11.31 -20.63
CA ILE A 183 5.15 9.96 -20.92
C ILE A 183 4.92 9.62 -22.39
N ARG A 184 3.70 9.80 -22.91
CA ARG A 184 3.36 9.45 -24.31
C ARG A 184 4.18 10.23 -25.32
N THR A 185 4.43 11.51 -25.10
CA THR A 185 5.23 12.35 -26.02
C THR A 185 6.69 11.93 -26.08
N ASN A 186 7.21 11.36 -24.99
CA ASN A 186 8.61 10.96 -24.87
C ASN A 186 8.83 9.44 -25.03
N CYS A 187 7.75 8.65 -25.09
CA CYS A 187 7.81 7.20 -25.18
C CYS A 187 8.21 6.75 -26.60
N ALA A 188 9.05 5.73 -26.66
CA ALA A 188 9.43 5.04 -27.89
C ALA A 188 9.11 3.52 -27.82
N CYS A 189 8.29 3.11 -26.85
CA CYS A 189 7.88 1.71 -26.69
C CYS A 189 6.84 1.32 -27.75
N GLU A 190 6.91 0.08 -28.20
CA GLU A 190 5.95 -0.51 -29.14
C GLU A 190 5.10 -1.58 -28.43
N MET A 191 3.81 -1.65 -28.76
CA MET A 191 2.94 -2.70 -28.23
C MET A 191 3.42 -4.08 -28.69
N GLY A 192 3.54 -5.02 -27.75
CA GLY A 192 3.99 -6.39 -28.02
C GLY A 192 5.50 -6.61 -27.85
N ASN A 193 6.29 -5.55 -27.65
CA ASN A 193 7.67 -5.67 -27.21
C ASN A 193 7.74 -5.63 -25.68
N SER A 194 8.51 -6.54 -25.08
CA SER A 194 8.71 -6.59 -23.63
C SER A 194 9.76 -5.58 -23.12
N LEU A 195 10.54 -4.95 -24.00
CA LEU A 195 11.53 -3.94 -23.60
C LEU A 195 10.89 -2.56 -23.42
N VAL A 196 11.10 -1.99 -22.23
CA VAL A 196 10.73 -0.61 -21.90
C VAL A 196 11.85 0.33 -22.35
N CYS A 197 11.52 1.41 -23.08
CA CYS A 197 12.51 2.38 -23.53
C CYS A 197 13.11 3.19 -22.37
N ASN A 198 14.30 3.75 -22.58
CA ASN A 198 15.00 4.54 -21.57
C ASN A 198 14.19 5.72 -21.03
N ASN A 199 13.36 6.37 -21.85
CA ASN A 199 12.53 7.49 -21.39
C ASN A 199 11.46 7.04 -20.39
N CYS A 200 10.83 5.88 -20.62
CA CYS A 200 9.87 5.30 -19.68
C CYS A 200 10.55 4.77 -18.42
N LEU A 201 11.72 4.12 -18.55
CA LEU A 201 12.53 3.70 -17.40
C LEU A 201 12.92 4.91 -16.53
N ASN A 202 13.37 5.99 -17.18
CA ASN A 202 13.77 7.20 -16.47
C ASN A 202 12.58 7.85 -15.75
N PHE A 203 11.43 7.93 -16.41
CA PHE A 203 10.21 8.41 -15.76
C PHE A 203 9.83 7.56 -14.53
N MET A 204 9.90 6.22 -14.63
CA MET A 204 9.58 5.34 -13.49
C MET A 204 10.51 5.59 -12.30
N LYS A 205 11.82 5.74 -12.54
CA LYS A 205 12.79 6.05 -11.49
C LYS A 205 12.58 7.46 -10.90
N GLN A 206 12.29 8.46 -11.72
CA GLN A 206 11.91 9.81 -11.25
C GLN A 206 10.68 9.75 -10.35
N TYR A 207 9.64 9.01 -10.77
CA TYR A 207 8.42 8.79 -10.00
C TYR A 207 8.74 8.13 -8.66
N GLU A 208 9.54 7.06 -8.66
CA GLU A 208 9.95 6.34 -7.45
C GLU A 208 10.72 7.23 -6.46
N ILE A 209 11.75 7.97 -6.93
CA ILE A 209 12.50 8.90 -6.06
C ILE A 209 11.57 9.95 -5.48
N SER A 210 10.68 10.54 -6.29
CA SER A 210 9.80 11.64 -5.85
C SER A 210 8.89 11.20 -4.70
N VAL A 211 8.23 10.05 -4.87
CA VAL A 211 7.34 9.52 -3.84
C VAL A 211 8.13 9.10 -2.60
N THR A 212 9.28 8.46 -2.80
CA THR A 212 10.11 7.96 -1.71
C THR A 212 10.68 9.10 -0.88
N ALA A 213 11.13 10.19 -1.51
CA ALA A 213 11.63 11.39 -0.84
C ALA A 213 10.53 12.07 0.00
N GLU A 214 9.31 12.19 -0.53
CA GLU A 214 8.18 12.70 0.24
C GLU A 214 7.83 11.81 1.43
N CYS A 215 7.79 10.49 1.23
CA CYS A 215 7.55 9.53 2.31
C CYS A 215 8.64 9.60 3.38
N LEU A 216 9.90 9.71 2.97
CA LEU A 216 11.04 9.81 3.88
C LEU A 216 10.97 11.08 4.72
N ALA A 217 10.66 12.23 4.11
CA ALA A 217 10.47 13.48 4.82
C ALA A 217 9.37 13.38 5.89
N ARG A 218 8.26 12.70 5.57
CA ARG A 218 7.18 12.45 6.55
C ARG A 218 7.63 11.56 7.70
N ILE A 219 8.38 10.49 7.43
CA ILE A 219 8.91 9.58 8.45
C ILE A 219 9.90 10.31 9.36
N CYS A 220 10.83 11.08 8.80
CA CYS A 220 11.78 11.89 9.58
C CYS A 220 11.06 12.91 10.47
N TYR A 221 10.03 13.58 9.97
CA TYR A 221 9.23 14.52 10.76
C TYR A 221 8.58 13.82 11.98
N ILE A 222 8.04 12.61 11.80
CA ILE A 222 7.47 11.84 12.91
C ILE A 222 8.54 11.43 13.92
N GLU A 223 9.72 10.99 13.45
CA GLU A 223 10.84 10.66 14.33
C GLU A 223 11.28 11.89 15.15
N GLU A 224 11.31 13.08 14.54
CA GLU A 224 11.64 14.35 15.21
C GLU A 224 10.60 14.74 16.25
N GLU A 225 9.30 14.68 15.95
CA GLU A 225 8.22 15.01 16.90
C GLU A 225 8.18 14.08 18.12
N ARG A 226 8.73 12.87 18.00
CA ARG A 226 8.76 11.88 19.08
C ARG A 226 9.98 11.99 19.99
N ASN A 227 11.07 12.60 19.54
CA ASN A 227 12.32 12.75 20.29
C ASN A 227 12.32 13.99 21.19
#